data_AF-A0A843IDA0-F1
#
_entry.id   AF-A0A843IDA0-F1
#
_cell.length_a   1.000
_cell.length_b   1.000
_cell.length_c   1.000
_cell.angle_alpha   90.00
_cell.angle_beta   90.00
_cell.angle_gamma   90.00
#
_symmetry.space_group_name_H-M   'P 1'
#
loop_
_entity.id
_entity.type
_entity.pdbx_description
1 polymer ?
#
loop_
_entity_poly.entity_id
_entity_poly.type
_entity_poly.pdbx_seq_one_letter_code
_entity_poly.pdbx_strand_id
1 'polypeptide(L)'
;MLKNIRDATRFFPIGILLTNVVCVLFVLTVLSGGFGSDFVFTQQLLAVFLMLGVSLCNVPLLLMLRHLSKPSLGARVLLVGVFFWFFGFLILIVSKTNLLWISSIPMILSGIFLCLQGLGRQRSDLRFLTFSSFLYALVFLLLQTIPSLWSVYQQGSFMVSHAVGYLIGSPLALGPTTSGAGIFLLTSVTLLGCFFVIGRKTRRDVLWFCFWIGFLCILWFGYLLLLGLLSYPASDALNLHPVLFLLCLIPLFGSLLSSQDRILISGASFIQKHSLRPHLMNGAVWAAVFLFLSTFLFTLVLPSGSLPVEPQKIVFYGDHMVGTWDVPEYGKYGKDAVGMFGLWPVTLTTLGYSTEIIVQDRGKFLNTTQPLLQNITRYLNLTDYTAIQESSQVTTSLLQDASVFVVSNLNVSFTAQEQSIIWEYVRGGGSLLVIGDHTNVGGMQEPLNELLTPVGIRYRFDAALPLDEKFKWLSCTQLLHHPITMSLLNLDELQYGVGASLDLSSSAFPIIIGSSVLSDEGNRSNADIAYLGDYEYNKGEQLGDVVLVAGA
;
A
#
# COMPACT_ATOMS: atom_id res chain seq x y z
N MET A 1 -28.86 -48.35 3.90
CA MET A 1 -28.78 -47.52 2.68
C MET A 1 -29.27 -46.07 2.90
N LEU A 2 -30.47 -45.84 3.46
CA LEU A 2 -31.00 -44.48 3.71
C LEU A 2 -30.18 -43.62 4.70
N LYS A 3 -29.54 -44.21 5.72
CA LYS A 3 -28.64 -43.49 6.65
C LYS A 3 -27.39 -42.95 5.92
N ASN A 4 -26.78 -43.77 5.07
CA ASN A 4 -25.60 -43.38 4.28
C ASN A 4 -25.91 -42.27 3.25
N ILE A 5 -27.11 -42.25 2.67
CA ILE A 5 -27.53 -41.15 1.76
C ILE A 5 -27.70 -39.85 2.54
N ARG A 6 -28.25 -39.90 3.76
CA ARG A 6 -28.41 -38.72 4.61
C ARG A 6 -27.07 -38.13 5.04
N ASP A 7 -26.08 -38.98 5.32
CA ASP A 7 -24.74 -38.53 5.67
C ASP A 7 -24.03 -37.90 4.46
N ALA A 8 -24.14 -38.49 3.26
CA ALA A 8 -23.59 -37.91 2.03
C ALA A 8 -24.15 -36.51 1.70
N THR A 9 -25.44 -36.26 1.96
CA THR A 9 -26.05 -34.93 1.74
C THR A 9 -25.55 -33.85 2.71
N ARG A 10 -24.95 -34.21 3.85
CA ARG A 10 -24.39 -33.25 4.83
C ARG A 10 -22.96 -32.83 4.52
N PHE A 11 -22.16 -33.64 3.85
CA PHE A 11 -20.75 -33.33 3.57
C PHE A 11 -20.58 -32.34 2.40
N PHE A 12 -21.41 -32.42 1.38
CA PHE A 12 -21.31 -31.57 0.19
C PHE A 12 -21.39 -30.05 0.51
N PRO A 13 -22.30 -29.57 1.39
CA PRO A 13 -22.33 -28.16 1.79
C PRO A 13 -21.08 -27.67 2.53
N ILE A 14 -20.45 -28.53 3.33
CA ILE A 14 -19.25 -28.19 4.10
C ILE A 14 -18.06 -28.00 3.17
N GLY A 15 -17.88 -28.92 2.21
CA GLY A 15 -16.82 -28.80 1.21
C GLY A 15 -16.89 -27.47 0.46
N ILE A 16 -18.08 -27.11 -0.05
CA ILE A 16 -18.28 -25.83 -0.74
C ILE A 16 -18.01 -24.63 0.18
N LEU A 17 -18.46 -24.67 1.45
CA LEU A 17 -18.17 -23.61 2.42
C LEU A 17 -16.66 -23.42 2.60
N LEU A 18 -15.91 -24.49 2.84
CA LEU A 18 -14.47 -24.41 3.04
C LEU A 18 -13.76 -23.92 1.78
N THR A 19 -14.14 -24.42 0.60
CA THR A 19 -13.61 -23.95 -0.68
C THR A 19 -13.89 -22.46 -0.89
N ASN A 20 -15.12 -21.99 -0.66
CA ASN A 20 -15.45 -20.56 -0.77
C ASN A 20 -14.58 -19.71 0.15
N VAL A 21 -14.39 -20.13 1.42
CA VAL A 21 -13.57 -19.42 2.39
C VAL A 21 -12.11 -19.34 1.93
N VAL A 22 -11.51 -20.46 1.54
CA VAL A 22 -10.12 -20.49 1.04
C VAL A 22 -9.96 -19.57 -0.16
N CYS A 23 -10.81 -19.73 -1.18
CA CYS A 23 -10.71 -18.95 -2.40
C CYS A 23 -10.86 -17.45 -2.12
N VAL A 24 -11.87 -17.04 -1.35
CA VAL A 24 -12.10 -15.61 -1.08
C VAL A 24 -10.95 -15.00 -0.27
N LEU A 25 -10.46 -15.68 0.76
CA LEU A 25 -9.34 -15.16 1.56
C LEU A 25 -8.03 -15.15 0.79
N PHE A 26 -7.79 -16.17 -0.04
CA PHE A 26 -6.64 -16.21 -0.91
C PHE A 26 -6.67 -15.04 -1.91
N VAL A 27 -7.83 -14.80 -2.54
CA VAL A 27 -8.04 -13.65 -3.43
C VAL A 27 -7.77 -12.33 -2.71
N LEU A 28 -8.33 -12.12 -1.51
CA LEU A 28 -8.10 -10.90 -0.75
C LEU A 28 -6.63 -10.72 -0.35
N THR A 29 -5.96 -11.81 0.04
CA THR A 29 -4.52 -11.79 0.39
C THR A 29 -3.69 -11.38 -0.82
N VAL A 30 -3.90 -12.05 -1.96
CA VAL A 30 -3.23 -11.76 -3.24
C VAL A 30 -3.45 -10.31 -3.67
N LEU A 31 -4.70 -9.85 -3.73
CA LEU A 31 -5.02 -8.48 -4.18
C LEU A 31 -4.51 -7.39 -3.24
N SER A 32 -4.26 -7.72 -1.96
CA SER A 32 -3.65 -6.81 -0.99
C SER A 32 -2.12 -6.83 -0.98
N GLY A 33 -1.48 -7.63 -1.83
CA GLY A 33 -0.02 -7.78 -1.86
C GLY A 33 0.55 -8.66 -0.75
N GLY A 34 -0.30 -9.39 -0.01
CA GLY A 34 0.09 -10.16 1.18
C GLY A 34 0.97 -11.39 0.92
N PHE A 35 1.33 -11.67 -0.33
CA PHE A 35 2.31 -12.70 -0.70
C PHE A 35 3.58 -12.12 -1.35
N GLY A 36 3.72 -10.79 -1.42
CA GLY A 36 4.90 -10.14 -1.98
C GLY A 36 5.20 -10.45 -3.46
N SER A 37 4.22 -10.91 -4.24
CA SER A 37 4.46 -11.38 -5.62
C SER A 37 4.60 -10.23 -6.62
N ASP A 38 5.52 -10.40 -7.59
CA ASP A 38 5.95 -9.35 -8.51
C ASP A 38 4.98 -9.03 -9.67
N PHE A 39 3.96 -9.87 -9.90
CA PHE A 39 3.14 -9.78 -11.10
C PHE A 39 1.70 -9.39 -10.79
N VAL A 40 1.50 -8.09 -10.61
CA VAL A 40 0.21 -7.42 -10.39
C VAL A 40 -0.88 -7.92 -11.37
N PHE A 41 -0.57 -8.07 -12.66
CA PHE A 41 -1.51 -8.60 -13.66
C PHE A 41 -1.88 -10.08 -13.43
N THR A 42 -0.89 -10.93 -13.12
CA THR A 42 -1.12 -12.36 -12.87
C THR A 42 -1.97 -12.57 -11.62
N GLN A 43 -1.75 -11.74 -10.59
CA GLN A 43 -2.55 -11.73 -9.36
C GLN A 43 -4.02 -11.36 -9.62
N GLN A 44 -4.25 -10.29 -10.39
CA GLN A 44 -5.59 -9.87 -10.81
C GLN A 44 -6.30 -10.96 -11.63
N LEU A 45 -5.60 -11.55 -12.60
CA LEU A 45 -6.14 -12.63 -13.43
C LEU A 45 -6.49 -13.88 -12.60
N LEU A 46 -5.61 -14.28 -11.69
CA LEU A 46 -5.85 -15.38 -10.75
C LEU A 46 -7.07 -15.10 -9.87
N ALA A 47 -7.20 -13.86 -9.38
CA ALA A 47 -8.36 -13.44 -8.61
C ALA A 47 -9.67 -13.54 -9.40
N VAL A 48 -9.68 -13.11 -10.66
CA VAL A 48 -10.83 -13.25 -11.57
C VAL A 48 -11.21 -14.72 -11.73
N PHE A 49 -10.26 -15.61 -12.01
CA PHE A 49 -10.55 -17.03 -12.18
C PHE A 49 -11.08 -17.70 -10.91
N LEU A 50 -10.48 -17.41 -9.75
CA LEU A 50 -10.94 -17.97 -8.48
C LEU A 50 -12.34 -17.47 -8.12
N MET A 51 -12.61 -16.17 -8.28
CA MET A 51 -13.93 -15.59 -8.03
C MET A 51 -14.98 -16.08 -9.03
N LEU A 52 -14.60 -16.33 -10.28
CA LEU A 52 -15.48 -16.95 -11.27
C LEU A 52 -15.80 -18.40 -10.86
N GLY A 53 -14.80 -19.16 -10.41
CA GLY A 53 -14.99 -20.49 -9.83
C GLY A 53 -15.96 -20.49 -8.65
N VAL A 54 -15.76 -19.59 -7.68
CA VAL A 54 -16.70 -19.38 -6.56
C VAL A 54 -18.10 -19.06 -7.07
N SER A 55 -18.23 -18.19 -8.07
CA SER A 55 -19.53 -17.84 -8.67
C SER A 55 -20.24 -19.04 -9.28
N LEU A 56 -19.53 -19.81 -10.11
CA LEU A 56 -20.08 -20.96 -10.83
C LEU A 56 -20.44 -22.13 -9.89
N CYS A 57 -19.66 -22.34 -8.83
CA CYS A 57 -19.96 -23.37 -7.83
C CYS A 57 -21.20 -23.05 -6.98
N ASN A 58 -21.55 -21.77 -6.83
CA ASN A 58 -22.68 -21.35 -5.99
C ASN A 58 -23.95 -21.05 -6.80
N VAL A 59 -23.86 -20.42 -7.98
CA VAL A 59 -25.04 -19.98 -8.76
C VAL A 59 -25.43 -21.00 -9.83
N PRO A 60 -26.62 -21.62 -9.76
CA PRO A 60 -27.10 -22.51 -10.82
C PRO A 60 -27.57 -21.71 -12.04
N LEU A 61 -26.65 -21.37 -12.96
CA LEU A 61 -26.90 -20.47 -14.10
C LEU A 61 -28.15 -20.81 -14.92
N LEU A 62 -28.40 -22.09 -15.20
CA LEU A 62 -29.58 -22.52 -15.95
C LEU A 62 -30.89 -22.22 -15.22
N LEU A 63 -30.93 -22.37 -13.89
CA LEU A 63 -32.11 -22.04 -13.09
C LEU A 63 -32.30 -20.53 -12.97
N MET A 64 -31.21 -19.77 -12.90
CA MET A 64 -31.21 -18.31 -12.95
C MET A 64 -31.84 -17.80 -14.25
N LEU A 65 -31.38 -18.27 -15.40
CA LEU A 65 -31.94 -17.88 -16.72
C LEU A 65 -33.43 -18.21 -16.84
N ARG A 66 -33.86 -19.38 -16.33
CA ARG A 66 -35.28 -19.77 -16.31
C ARG A 66 -36.15 -18.91 -15.38
N HIS A 67 -35.58 -18.37 -14.29
CA HIS A 67 -36.31 -17.48 -13.39
C HIS A 67 -36.39 -16.05 -13.92
N LEU A 68 -35.33 -15.57 -14.60
CA LEU A 68 -35.32 -14.24 -15.21
C LEU A 68 -36.38 -14.07 -16.30
N SER A 69 -36.78 -15.15 -16.99
CA SER A 69 -37.83 -15.09 -18.00
C SER A 69 -39.25 -14.95 -17.43
N LYS A 70 -39.44 -15.11 -16.11
CA LYS A 70 -40.75 -15.00 -15.47
C LYS A 70 -40.83 -13.73 -14.62
N PRO A 71 -41.74 -12.78 -14.91
CA PRO A 71 -41.88 -11.57 -14.11
C PRO A 71 -42.37 -11.92 -12.70
N SER A 72 -41.46 -11.92 -11.74
CA SER A 72 -41.71 -12.23 -10.33
C SER A 72 -40.89 -11.30 -9.43
N LEU A 73 -41.26 -11.19 -8.15
CA LEU A 73 -40.45 -10.45 -7.18
C LEU A 73 -39.04 -11.03 -7.08
N GLY A 74 -38.91 -12.37 -7.15
CA GLY A 74 -37.63 -13.07 -7.18
C GLY A 74 -36.78 -12.68 -8.39
N ALA A 75 -37.39 -12.50 -9.57
CA ALA A 75 -36.68 -12.05 -10.77
C ALA A 75 -36.11 -10.64 -10.63
N ARG A 76 -36.75 -9.73 -9.89
CA ARG A 76 -36.21 -8.38 -9.61
C ARG A 76 -34.95 -8.45 -8.73
N VAL A 77 -35.01 -9.24 -7.65
CA VAL A 77 -33.84 -9.46 -6.76
C VAL A 77 -32.69 -10.12 -7.54
N LEU A 78 -33.02 -11.08 -8.40
CA LEU A 78 -32.08 -11.77 -9.28
C LEU A 78 -31.41 -10.80 -10.27
N LEU A 79 -32.16 -9.90 -10.89
CA LEU A 79 -31.63 -8.87 -11.80
C LEU A 79 -30.62 -7.96 -11.08
N VAL A 80 -30.96 -7.50 -9.88
CA VAL A 80 -30.06 -6.69 -9.05
C VAL A 80 -28.80 -7.49 -8.69
N GLY A 81 -28.95 -8.77 -8.31
CA GLY A 81 -27.82 -9.65 -8.03
C GLY A 81 -26.88 -9.83 -9.22
N VAL A 82 -27.43 -10.05 -10.43
CA VAL A 82 -26.67 -10.15 -11.68
C VAL A 82 -25.93 -8.85 -11.98
N PHE A 83 -26.57 -7.69 -11.76
CA PHE A 83 -25.93 -6.39 -11.93
C PHE A 83 -24.72 -6.23 -11.00
N PHE A 84 -24.89 -6.49 -9.68
CA PHE A 84 -23.78 -6.38 -8.73
C PHE A 84 -22.64 -7.36 -9.05
N TRP A 85 -22.99 -8.60 -9.44
CA TRP A 85 -22.04 -9.61 -9.85
C TRP A 85 -21.22 -9.16 -11.07
N PHE A 86 -21.89 -8.75 -12.15
CA PHE A 86 -21.25 -8.31 -13.38
C PHE A 86 -20.39 -7.06 -13.16
N PHE A 87 -20.91 -6.03 -12.50
CA PHE A 87 -20.18 -4.79 -12.29
C PHE A 87 -19.01 -4.97 -11.31
N GLY A 88 -19.12 -5.89 -10.35
CA GLY A 88 -17.99 -6.28 -9.50
C GLY A 88 -16.83 -6.87 -10.32
N PHE A 89 -17.12 -7.79 -11.23
CA PHE A 89 -16.10 -8.30 -12.17
C PHE A 89 -15.56 -7.22 -13.11
N LEU A 90 -16.42 -6.32 -13.59
CA LEU A 90 -15.99 -5.20 -14.43
C LEU A 90 -14.99 -4.30 -13.69
N ILE A 91 -15.26 -3.93 -12.44
CA ILE A 91 -14.30 -3.20 -11.59
C ILE A 91 -13.02 -4.01 -11.44
N LEU A 92 -13.13 -5.29 -11.08
CA LEU A 92 -11.97 -6.15 -10.86
C LEU A 92 -11.06 -6.24 -12.09
N ILE A 93 -11.61 -6.19 -13.30
CA ILE A 93 -10.86 -6.30 -14.57
C ILE A 93 -10.33 -4.94 -15.05
N VAL A 94 -11.14 -3.88 -14.97
CA VAL A 94 -10.85 -2.59 -15.61
C VAL A 94 -10.05 -1.65 -14.71
N SER A 95 -10.22 -1.73 -13.39
CA SER A 95 -9.51 -0.82 -12.48
C SER A 95 -8.02 -1.14 -12.41
N LYS A 96 -7.22 -0.11 -12.16
CA LYS A 96 -5.75 -0.20 -12.03
C LYS A 96 -5.27 -0.16 -10.59
N THR A 97 -6.18 -0.01 -9.62
CA THR A 97 -5.82 0.19 -8.21
C THR A 97 -6.26 -0.99 -7.36
N ASN A 98 -5.37 -1.46 -6.49
CA ASN A 98 -5.63 -2.58 -5.58
C ASN A 98 -6.85 -2.31 -4.68
N LEU A 99 -7.09 -1.05 -4.32
CA LEU A 99 -8.25 -0.64 -3.54
C LEU A 99 -9.58 -1.00 -4.22
N LEU A 100 -9.71 -0.71 -5.52
CA LEU A 100 -10.91 -1.03 -6.28
C LEU A 100 -11.05 -2.53 -6.50
N TRP A 101 -9.94 -3.26 -6.68
CA TRP A 101 -9.95 -4.72 -6.74
C TRP A 101 -10.49 -5.34 -5.46
N ILE A 102 -9.96 -4.96 -4.29
CA ILE A 102 -10.42 -5.48 -2.99
C ILE A 102 -11.87 -5.10 -2.75
N SER A 103 -12.29 -3.87 -3.09
CA SER A 103 -13.66 -3.40 -2.95
C SER A 103 -14.65 -4.13 -3.87
N SER A 104 -14.18 -4.70 -4.99
CA SER A 104 -15.01 -5.49 -5.90
C SER A 104 -15.41 -6.86 -5.33
N ILE A 105 -14.61 -7.43 -4.42
CA ILE A 105 -14.87 -8.76 -3.84
C ILE A 105 -16.18 -8.82 -3.03
N PRO A 106 -16.44 -7.94 -2.03
CA PRO A 106 -17.73 -7.91 -1.35
C PRO A 106 -18.90 -7.61 -2.30
N MET A 107 -18.66 -6.88 -3.38
CA MET A 107 -19.66 -6.59 -4.40
C MET A 107 -20.04 -7.84 -5.21
N ILE A 108 -19.05 -8.62 -5.67
CA ILE A 108 -19.26 -9.91 -6.35
C ILE A 108 -20.00 -10.87 -5.41
N LEU A 109 -19.56 -11.00 -4.16
CA LEU A 109 -20.19 -11.88 -3.17
C LEU A 109 -21.64 -11.46 -2.85
N SER A 110 -21.90 -10.15 -2.77
CA SER A 110 -23.26 -9.61 -2.63
C SER A 110 -24.14 -9.98 -3.83
N GLY A 111 -23.59 -9.89 -5.05
CA GLY A 111 -24.26 -10.30 -6.28
C GLY A 111 -24.66 -11.78 -6.25
N ILE A 112 -23.70 -12.67 -5.91
CA ILE A 112 -23.95 -14.11 -5.74
C ILE A 112 -25.03 -14.36 -4.69
N PHE A 113 -24.94 -13.68 -3.54
CA PHE A 113 -25.90 -13.81 -2.45
C PHE A 113 -27.33 -13.42 -2.88
N LEU A 114 -27.49 -12.29 -3.57
CA LEU A 114 -28.78 -11.82 -4.08
C LEU A 114 -29.33 -12.75 -5.17
N CYS A 115 -28.47 -13.27 -6.05
CA CYS A 115 -28.88 -14.25 -7.05
C CYS A 115 -29.47 -15.51 -6.40
N LEU A 116 -28.82 -16.02 -5.36
CA LEU A 116 -29.33 -17.16 -4.60
C LEU A 116 -30.65 -16.84 -3.89
N GLN A 117 -30.76 -15.65 -3.29
CA GLN A 117 -32.00 -15.20 -2.66
C GLN A 117 -33.16 -15.11 -3.66
N GLY A 118 -32.91 -14.58 -4.86
CA GLY A 118 -33.89 -14.53 -5.95
C GLY A 118 -34.35 -15.91 -6.43
N LEU A 119 -33.50 -16.92 -6.27
CA LEU A 119 -33.79 -18.34 -6.52
C LEU A 119 -34.42 -19.07 -5.31
N GLY A 120 -34.75 -18.35 -4.23
CA GLY A 120 -35.29 -18.95 -3.01
C GLY A 120 -34.28 -19.80 -2.23
N ARG A 121 -32.98 -19.65 -2.49
CA ARG A 121 -31.90 -20.35 -1.79
C ARG A 121 -31.23 -19.39 -0.80
N GLN A 122 -31.00 -19.85 0.42
CA GLN A 122 -30.24 -19.08 1.41
C GLN A 122 -28.93 -19.79 1.72
N ARG A 123 -27.83 -19.03 1.65
CA ARG A 123 -26.46 -19.46 1.96
C ARG A 123 -25.90 -18.48 2.98
N SER A 124 -25.83 -18.91 4.23
CA SER A 124 -25.34 -18.11 5.36
C SER A 124 -23.83 -17.89 5.31
N ASP A 125 -23.10 -18.79 4.65
CA ASP A 125 -21.67 -18.67 4.41
C ASP A 125 -21.31 -17.45 3.57
N LEU A 126 -22.01 -17.25 2.45
CA LEU A 126 -21.80 -16.10 1.59
C LEU A 126 -22.13 -14.79 2.30
N ARG A 127 -23.09 -14.78 3.24
CA ARG A 127 -23.41 -13.59 4.04
C ARG A 127 -22.22 -13.16 4.90
N PHE A 128 -21.61 -14.08 5.65
CA PHE A 128 -20.47 -13.70 6.47
C PHE A 128 -19.24 -13.40 5.61
N LEU A 129 -19.00 -14.14 4.52
CA LEU A 129 -17.89 -13.83 3.61
C LEU A 129 -18.03 -12.43 3.01
N THR A 130 -19.23 -12.04 2.61
CA THR A 130 -19.52 -10.68 2.14
C THR A 130 -19.25 -9.64 3.23
N PHE A 131 -19.67 -9.89 4.46
CA PHE A 131 -19.45 -8.98 5.58
C PHE A 131 -17.98 -8.87 5.96
N SER A 132 -17.26 -9.99 6.04
CA SER A 132 -15.84 -10.03 6.36
C SER A 132 -14.98 -9.40 5.27
N SER A 133 -15.25 -9.69 3.99
CA SER A 133 -14.53 -9.07 2.88
C SER A 133 -14.81 -7.57 2.80
N PHE A 134 -16.03 -7.15 3.14
CA PHE A 134 -16.33 -5.73 3.30
C PHE A 134 -15.52 -5.09 4.44
N LEU A 135 -15.57 -5.66 5.64
CA LEU A 135 -14.85 -5.11 6.78
C LEU A 135 -13.34 -5.03 6.48
N TYR A 136 -12.80 -6.01 5.77
CA TYR A 136 -11.42 -5.98 5.32
C TYR A 136 -11.16 -4.89 4.28
N ALA A 137 -12.02 -4.75 3.26
CA ALA A 137 -11.91 -3.68 2.28
C ALA A 137 -11.94 -2.29 2.92
N LEU A 138 -12.78 -2.09 3.95
CA LEU A 138 -12.82 -0.86 4.73
C LEU A 138 -11.53 -0.64 5.51
N VAL A 139 -11.04 -1.65 6.24
CA VAL A 139 -9.77 -1.55 6.97
C VAL A 139 -8.62 -1.25 6.02
N PHE A 140 -8.56 -1.91 4.87
CA PHE A 140 -7.56 -1.68 3.83
C PHE A 140 -7.65 -0.24 3.32
N LEU A 141 -8.85 0.25 2.97
CA LEU A 141 -9.05 1.65 2.57
C LEU A 141 -8.54 2.63 3.63
N LEU A 142 -8.88 2.42 4.89
CA LEU A 142 -8.45 3.27 6.00
C LEU A 142 -6.93 3.26 6.16
N LEU A 143 -6.28 2.09 6.02
CA LEU A 143 -4.81 2.00 6.04
C LEU A 143 -4.14 2.71 4.85
N GLN A 144 -4.81 2.75 3.69
CA GLN A 144 -4.27 3.44 2.49
C GLN A 144 -4.49 4.96 2.49
N THR A 145 -5.39 5.47 3.34
CA THR A 145 -5.86 6.86 3.30
C THR A 145 -5.60 7.65 4.58
N ILE A 146 -5.48 6.97 5.73
CA ILE A 146 -5.25 7.60 7.03
C ILE A 146 -3.82 7.24 7.50
N PRO A 147 -2.85 8.16 7.35
CA PRO A 147 -1.47 7.91 7.70
C PRO A 147 -1.21 7.44 9.12
N SER A 148 -1.95 7.99 10.10
CA SER A 148 -1.80 7.60 11.50
C SER A 148 -2.19 6.15 11.75
N LEU A 149 -3.18 5.62 11.03
CA LEU A 149 -3.54 4.20 11.12
C LEU A 149 -2.48 3.32 10.47
N TRP A 150 -1.90 3.74 9.34
CA TRP A 150 -0.77 3.03 8.74
C TRP A 150 0.44 3.00 9.69
N SER A 151 0.77 4.13 10.32
CA SER A 151 1.88 4.21 11.28
C SER A 151 1.66 3.30 12.49
N VAL A 152 0.44 3.25 13.04
CA VAL A 152 0.08 2.30 14.12
C VAL A 152 0.22 0.85 13.66
N TYR A 153 -0.18 0.53 12.43
CA TYR A 153 -0.05 -0.80 11.85
C TYR A 153 1.43 -1.21 11.67
N GLN A 154 2.25 -0.31 11.15
CA GLN A 154 3.70 -0.46 11.02
C GLN A 154 4.38 -0.68 12.37
N GLN A 155 4.16 0.23 13.31
CA GLN A 155 4.75 0.17 14.66
C GLN A 155 4.28 -1.06 15.42
N GLY A 156 3.02 -1.48 15.26
CA GLY A 156 2.51 -2.72 15.83
C GLY A 156 3.28 -3.95 15.33
N SER A 157 3.58 -4.01 14.03
CA SER A 157 4.40 -5.07 13.45
C SER A 157 5.83 -5.08 14.00
N PHE A 158 6.48 -3.91 14.09
CA PHE A 158 7.81 -3.80 14.68
C PHE A 158 7.84 -4.17 16.15
N MET A 159 6.88 -3.67 16.93
CA MET A 159 6.80 -3.98 18.37
C MET A 159 6.69 -5.49 18.62
N VAL A 160 5.84 -6.19 17.87
CA VAL A 160 5.68 -7.65 18.05
C VAL A 160 6.93 -8.40 17.57
N SER A 161 7.50 -8.05 16.41
CA SER A 161 8.70 -8.71 15.90
C SER A 161 9.92 -8.47 16.81
N HIS A 162 10.11 -7.25 17.32
CA HIS A 162 11.14 -6.97 18.33
C HIS A 162 10.94 -7.77 19.61
N ALA A 163 9.70 -7.89 20.10
CA ALA A 163 9.41 -8.70 21.29
C ALA A 163 9.75 -10.18 21.07
N VAL A 164 9.41 -10.74 19.90
CA VAL A 164 9.83 -12.10 19.51
C VAL A 164 11.34 -12.20 19.47
N GLY A 165 12.01 -11.24 18.81
CA GLY A 165 13.46 -11.22 18.69
C GLY A 165 14.19 -11.18 20.03
N TYR A 166 13.69 -10.37 20.97
CA TYR A 166 14.18 -10.32 22.35
C TYR A 166 14.04 -11.67 23.05
N LEU A 167 12.91 -12.37 22.89
CA LEU A 167 12.67 -13.67 23.51
C LEU A 167 13.61 -14.78 23.01
N ILE A 168 14.01 -14.74 21.75
CA ILE A 168 14.92 -15.73 21.15
C ILE A 168 16.40 -15.30 21.18
N GLY A 169 16.70 -14.09 21.64
CA GLY A 169 18.06 -13.53 21.63
C GLY A 169 18.59 -13.20 20.23
N SER A 170 17.71 -12.92 19.28
CA SER A 170 18.06 -12.58 17.89
C SER A 170 17.27 -11.34 17.48
N PRO A 171 17.90 -10.21 17.12
CA PRO A 171 17.17 -9.00 16.76
C PRO A 171 16.32 -9.24 15.51
N LEU A 172 15.09 -8.70 15.52
CA LEU A 172 14.11 -8.79 14.45
C LEU A 172 13.38 -7.45 14.33
N ALA A 173 13.36 -6.87 13.13
CA ALA A 173 12.64 -5.64 12.81
C ALA A 173 11.82 -5.85 11.54
N LEU A 174 10.66 -6.50 11.67
CA LEU A 174 9.84 -6.90 10.53
C LEU A 174 8.66 -5.94 10.33
N GLY A 175 8.61 -5.32 9.15
CA GLY A 175 7.46 -4.53 8.71
C GLY A 175 6.23 -5.42 8.46
N PRO A 176 5.01 -4.83 8.35
CA PRO A 176 3.76 -5.56 8.23
C PRO A 176 3.68 -6.58 7.08
N THR A 177 4.30 -6.28 5.95
CA THR A 177 4.34 -7.16 4.79
C THR A 177 5.18 -8.39 5.13
N THR A 178 6.43 -8.23 5.54
CA THR A 178 7.30 -9.37 5.88
C THR A 178 6.81 -10.15 7.08
N SER A 179 6.31 -9.49 8.12
CA SER A 179 5.78 -10.15 9.32
C SER A 179 4.49 -10.93 9.06
N GLY A 180 3.85 -10.75 7.89
CA GLY A 180 2.57 -11.36 7.57
C GLY A 180 1.40 -10.76 8.37
N ALA A 181 1.57 -9.55 8.92
CA ALA A 181 0.52 -8.85 9.67
C ALA A 181 -0.75 -8.66 8.83
N GLY A 182 -0.63 -8.54 7.50
CA GLY A 182 -1.79 -8.42 6.59
C GLY A 182 -2.64 -9.68 6.57
N ILE A 183 -2.01 -10.86 6.50
CA ILE A 183 -2.68 -12.17 6.56
C ILE A 183 -3.34 -12.36 7.93
N PHE A 184 -2.64 -12.00 9.01
CA PHE A 184 -3.17 -12.02 10.36
C PHE A 184 -4.39 -11.11 10.53
N LEU A 185 -4.32 -9.88 10.01
CA LEU A 185 -5.40 -8.88 10.05
C LEU A 185 -6.63 -9.36 9.27
N LEU A 186 -6.45 -9.83 8.03
CA LEU A 186 -7.52 -10.40 7.21
C LEU A 186 -8.23 -11.57 7.92
N THR A 187 -7.46 -12.47 8.51
CA THR A 187 -8.01 -13.63 9.23
C THR A 187 -8.75 -13.21 10.49
N SER A 188 -8.21 -12.24 11.24
CA SER A 188 -8.84 -11.66 12.43
C SER A 188 -10.17 -10.98 12.10
N VAL A 189 -10.19 -10.16 11.05
CA VAL A 189 -11.41 -9.53 10.50
C VAL A 189 -12.43 -10.59 10.09
N THR A 190 -11.97 -11.70 9.50
CA THR A 190 -12.86 -12.78 9.07
C THR A 190 -13.46 -13.56 10.23
N LEU A 191 -12.67 -13.85 11.27
CA LEU A 191 -13.15 -14.43 12.52
C LEU A 191 -14.17 -13.51 13.20
N LEU A 192 -13.90 -12.20 13.20
CA LEU A 192 -14.81 -11.19 13.74
C LEU A 192 -16.12 -11.14 12.96
N GLY A 193 -16.08 -11.19 11.64
CA GLY A 193 -17.27 -11.26 10.79
C GLY A 193 -18.07 -12.55 10.97
N CYS A 194 -17.39 -13.68 11.06
CA CYS A 194 -17.99 -14.96 11.43
C CYS A 194 -18.70 -14.85 12.78
N PHE A 195 -18.03 -14.26 13.78
CA PHE A 195 -18.64 -13.96 15.07
C PHE A 195 -19.88 -13.08 14.89
N PHE A 196 -19.82 -11.86 14.35
CA PHE A 196 -21.02 -11.00 14.31
C PHE A 196 -22.21 -11.57 13.54
N VAL A 197 -21.99 -12.37 12.50
CA VAL A 197 -23.07 -12.94 11.67
C VAL A 197 -23.74 -14.17 12.31
N ILE A 198 -23.03 -14.93 13.16
CA ILE A 198 -23.61 -16.10 13.83
C ILE A 198 -24.52 -15.67 15.01
N GLY A 199 -25.82 -15.47 14.72
CA GLY A 199 -26.95 -15.62 15.65
C GLY A 199 -26.86 -14.95 17.04
N ARG A 200 -27.68 -15.45 17.99
CA ARG A 200 -27.62 -15.00 19.40
C ARG A 200 -26.32 -15.49 20.04
N LYS A 201 -25.63 -14.58 20.72
CA LYS A 201 -24.37 -14.84 21.42
C LYS A 201 -24.64 -15.48 22.77
N THR A 202 -24.20 -16.72 22.94
CA THR A 202 -24.09 -17.35 24.26
C THR A 202 -22.72 -17.05 24.85
N ARG A 203 -22.58 -17.16 26.18
CA ARG A 203 -21.27 -17.06 26.86
C ARG A 203 -20.24 -18.01 26.26
N ARG A 204 -20.68 -19.22 25.87
CA ARG A 204 -19.84 -20.22 25.20
C ARG A 204 -19.29 -19.68 23.87
N ASP A 205 -20.08 -18.97 23.08
CA ASP A 205 -19.64 -18.45 21.77
C ASP A 205 -18.58 -17.35 21.90
N VAL A 206 -18.72 -16.50 22.92
CA VAL A 206 -17.71 -15.48 23.23
C VAL A 206 -16.40 -16.16 23.63
N LEU A 207 -16.45 -17.18 24.49
CA LEU A 207 -15.25 -17.94 24.89
C LEU A 207 -14.59 -18.64 23.70
N TRP A 208 -15.36 -19.27 22.81
CA TRP A 208 -14.82 -19.89 21.60
C TRP A 208 -14.21 -18.87 20.64
N PHE A 209 -14.83 -17.71 20.48
CA PHE A 209 -14.26 -16.63 19.67
C PHE A 209 -12.93 -16.15 20.25
N CYS A 210 -12.88 -15.85 21.55
CA CYS A 210 -11.65 -15.46 22.24
C CYS A 210 -10.56 -16.54 22.13
N PHE A 211 -10.94 -17.82 22.25
CA PHE A 211 -10.03 -18.94 22.06
C PHE A 211 -9.42 -18.96 20.65
N TRP A 212 -10.25 -18.82 19.60
CA TRP A 212 -9.75 -18.84 18.22
C TRP A 212 -8.90 -17.63 17.85
N ILE A 213 -9.22 -16.45 18.39
CA ILE A 213 -8.36 -15.26 18.26
C ILE A 213 -7.03 -15.48 18.98
N GLY A 214 -7.05 -15.99 20.21
CA GLY A 214 -5.82 -16.31 20.95
C GLY A 214 -4.97 -17.35 20.21
N PHE A 215 -5.59 -18.39 19.64
CA PHE A 215 -4.90 -19.39 18.84
C PHE A 215 -4.30 -18.80 17.56
N LEU A 216 -5.00 -17.89 16.87
CA LEU A 216 -4.46 -17.16 15.73
C LEU A 216 -3.22 -16.33 16.11
N CYS A 217 -3.26 -15.63 17.25
CA CYS A 217 -2.09 -14.89 17.77
C CYS A 217 -0.90 -15.81 18.05
N ILE A 218 -1.14 -17.01 18.61
CA ILE A 218 -0.09 -18.00 18.86
C ILE A 218 0.52 -18.50 17.54
N LEU A 219 -0.29 -18.77 16.51
CA LEU A 219 0.22 -19.20 15.21
C LEU A 219 1.06 -18.11 14.54
N TRP A 220 0.61 -16.86 14.59
CA TRP A 220 1.37 -15.74 14.05
C TRP A 220 2.68 -15.52 14.81
N PHE A 221 2.64 -15.56 16.16
CA PHE A 221 3.83 -15.49 16.99
C PHE A 221 4.81 -16.65 16.70
N GLY A 222 4.29 -17.87 16.53
CA GLY A 222 5.08 -19.05 16.15
C GLY A 222 5.72 -18.91 14.77
N TYR A 223 5.04 -18.28 13.82
CA TYR A 223 5.61 -17.93 12.52
C TYR A 223 6.76 -16.93 12.64
N LEU A 224 6.61 -15.86 13.44
CA LEU A 224 7.70 -14.91 13.68
C LEU A 224 8.89 -15.55 14.41
N LEU A 225 8.63 -16.47 15.33
CA LEU A 225 9.68 -17.24 16.00
C LEU A 225 10.41 -18.15 15.00
N LEU A 226 9.68 -18.79 14.08
CA LEU A 226 10.27 -19.58 13.01
C LEU A 226 11.17 -18.73 12.13
N LEU A 227 10.72 -17.54 11.71
CA LEU A 227 11.57 -16.58 10.99
C LEU A 227 12.83 -16.28 11.83
N GLY A 228 12.67 -15.86 13.08
CA GLY A 228 13.81 -15.52 13.94
C GLY A 228 14.84 -16.63 14.15
N LEU A 229 14.42 -17.90 14.14
CA LEU A 229 15.32 -19.05 14.30
C LEU A 229 15.99 -19.50 13.01
N LEU A 230 15.38 -19.24 11.85
CA LEU A 230 15.96 -19.61 10.56
C LEU A 230 16.98 -18.56 10.12
N SER A 231 18.07 -19.02 9.51
CA SER A 231 18.91 -18.17 8.66
C SER A 231 18.34 -18.25 7.25
N TYR A 232 17.88 -17.13 6.71
CA TYR A 232 17.26 -17.06 5.39
C TYR A 232 17.74 -15.79 4.67
N PRO A 233 17.96 -15.83 3.34
CA PRO A 233 18.09 -14.62 2.55
C PRO A 233 16.78 -13.84 2.58
N ALA A 234 16.84 -12.52 2.53
CA ALA A 234 15.69 -11.63 2.69
C ALA A 234 14.43 -12.03 1.90
N SER A 235 14.61 -12.47 0.64
CA SER A 235 13.55 -12.92 -0.26
C SER A 235 12.82 -14.18 0.23
N ASP A 236 13.48 -15.06 0.98
CA ASP A 236 12.89 -16.29 1.49
C ASP A 236 11.88 -16.06 2.62
N ALA A 237 11.91 -14.89 3.28
CA ALA A 237 10.89 -14.55 4.28
C ALA A 237 9.48 -14.54 3.67
N LEU A 238 9.36 -14.00 2.45
CA LEU A 238 8.09 -13.90 1.72
C LEU A 238 7.62 -15.26 1.22
N ASN A 239 8.56 -16.16 0.90
CA ASN A 239 8.24 -17.54 0.48
C ASN A 239 7.50 -18.34 1.55
N LEU A 240 7.54 -17.91 2.82
CA LEU A 240 6.81 -18.53 3.93
C LEU A 240 5.40 -17.95 4.14
N HIS A 241 5.00 -16.89 3.45
CA HIS A 241 3.64 -16.33 3.58
C HIS A 241 2.53 -17.32 3.21
N PRO A 242 2.64 -18.16 2.15
CA PRO A 242 1.66 -19.22 1.90
C PRO A 242 1.51 -20.20 3.06
N VAL A 243 2.61 -20.49 3.78
CA VAL A 243 2.57 -21.35 4.97
C VAL A 243 1.80 -20.67 6.10
N LEU A 244 2.10 -19.39 6.38
CA LEU A 244 1.35 -18.61 7.36
C LEU A 244 -0.14 -18.54 7.01
N PHE A 245 -0.47 -18.30 5.74
CA PHE A 245 -1.85 -18.29 5.26
C PHE A 245 -2.56 -19.61 5.56
N LEU A 246 -1.94 -20.75 5.23
CA LEU A 246 -2.51 -22.07 5.52
C LEU A 246 -2.68 -22.32 7.03
N LEU A 247 -1.73 -21.89 7.86
CA LEU A 247 -1.85 -21.97 9.32
C LEU A 247 -3.02 -21.13 9.84
N CYS A 248 -3.18 -19.91 9.33
CA CYS A 248 -4.27 -19.01 9.69
C CYS A 248 -5.67 -19.54 9.32
N LEU A 249 -5.78 -20.46 8.35
CA LEU A 249 -7.05 -21.12 8.04
C LEU A 249 -7.51 -22.08 9.15
N ILE A 250 -6.60 -22.61 9.98
CA ILE A 250 -6.92 -23.55 11.06
C ILE A 250 -7.90 -22.95 12.08
N PRO A 251 -7.62 -21.80 12.74
CA PRO A 251 -8.58 -21.19 13.66
C PRO A 251 -9.91 -20.83 13.00
N LEU A 252 -9.86 -20.42 11.73
CA LEU A 252 -11.06 -20.07 10.99
C LEU A 252 -11.95 -21.29 10.74
N PHE A 253 -11.38 -22.39 10.27
CA PHE A 253 -12.11 -23.64 10.07
C PHE A 253 -12.61 -24.21 11.38
N GLY A 254 -11.79 -24.17 12.44
CA GLY A 254 -12.20 -24.54 13.79
C GLY A 254 -13.42 -23.74 14.27
N SER A 255 -13.41 -22.42 14.07
CA SER A 255 -14.54 -21.55 14.38
C SER A 255 -15.79 -21.91 13.56
N LEU A 256 -15.64 -22.07 12.24
CA LEU A 256 -16.75 -22.41 11.35
C LEU A 256 -17.37 -23.78 11.69
N LEU A 257 -16.55 -24.80 11.89
CA LEU A 257 -16.99 -26.14 12.26
C LEU A 257 -17.68 -26.15 13.64
N SER A 258 -17.16 -25.39 14.61
CA SER A 258 -17.78 -25.27 15.95
C SER A 258 -19.16 -24.59 15.93
N SER A 259 -19.43 -23.81 14.89
CA SER A 259 -20.67 -23.07 14.70
C SER A 259 -21.67 -23.75 13.76
N GLN A 260 -21.28 -24.86 13.13
CA GLN A 260 -21.99 -25.48 12.01
C GLN A 260 -23.45 -25.84 12.32
N ASP A 261 -23.70 -26.46 13.48
CA ASP A 261 -25.06 -26.87 13.86
C ASP A 261 -26.03 -25.68 13.87
N ARG A 262 -25.55 -24.50 14.26
CA ARG A 262 -26.37 -23.28 14.32
C ARG A 262 -26.53 -22.62 12.97
N ILE A 263 -25.50 -22.67 12.13
CA ILE A 263 -25.55 -22.20 10.75
C ILE A 263 -26.63 -22.97 9.99
N LEU A 264 -26.65 -24.31 10.11
CA LEU A 264 -27.64 -25.17 9.46
C LEU A 264 -29.06 -24.99 10.02
N ILE A 265 -29.21 -24.88 11.34
CA ILE A 265 -30.54 -24.72 11.99
C ILE A 265 -31.16 -23.34 11.70
N SER A 266 -30.34 -22.30 11.57
CA SER A 266 -30.83 -20.93 11.33
C SER A 266 -31.51 -20.76 9.97
N GLY A 267 -31.14 -21.56 8.96
CA GLY A 267 -31.72 -21.48 7.62
C GLY A 267 -33.19 -21.91 7.54
N ALA A 268 -33.66 -22.73 8.48
CA ALA A 268 -35.02 -23.30 8.43
C ALA A 268 -36.07 -22.50 9.21
N SER A 269 -35.67 -21.62 10.14
CA SER A 269 -36.60 -20.99 11.11
C SER A 269 -36.65 -19.46 11.07
N PHE A 270 -35.91 -18.80 10.18
CA PHE A 270 -35.78 -17.33 10.19
C PHE A 270 -36.94 -16.56 9.52
N ILE A 271 -38.06 -17.21 9.19
CA ILE A 271 -39.12 -16.59 8.37
C ILE A 271 -39.99 -15.57 9.12
N GLN A 272 -40.00 -15.44 10.46
CA GLN A 272 -41.17 -14.78 11.07
C GLN A 272 -41.03 -13.98 12.37
N LYS A 273 -40.00 -13.14 12.57
CA LYS A 273 -40.10 -12.06 13.56
C LYS A 273 -39.65 -10.69 13.04
N HIS A 274 -40.63 -9.90 12.65
CA HIS A 274 -40.57 -8.46 12.38
C HIS A 274 -40.01 -7.69 13.60
N SER A 275 -38.76 -7.28 13.52
CA SER A 275 -38.20 -6.13 14.24
C SER A 275 -37.06 -5.60 13.38
N LEU A 276 -36.78 -4.29 13.44
CA LEU A 276 -35.91 -3.44 12.56
C LEU A 276 -34.54 -3.98 12.08
N ARG A 277 -34.15 -5.20 12.46
CA ARG A 277 -32.99 -5.97 12.00
C ARG A 277 -32.88 -6.28 10.49
N PRO A 278 -33.93 -6.38 9.64
CA PRO A 278 -33.75 -6.80 8.25
C PRO A 278 -33.05 -5.75 7.37
N HIS A 279 -33.12 -4.46 7.72
CA HIS A 279 -32.48 -3.41 6.92
C HIS A 279 -30.95 -3.41 7.07
N LEU A 280 -30.43 -3.70 8.27
CA LEU A 280 -28.98 -3.87 8.52
C LEU A 280 -28.41 -5.17 7.95
N MET A 281 -29.24 -6.13 7.52
CA MET A 281 -28.79 -7.42 6.97
C MET A 281 -29.06 -7.58 5.47
N ASN A 282 -29.64 -6.58 4.81
CA ASN A 282 -29.80 -6.59 3.36
C ASN A 282 -28.48 -6.20 2.70
N GLY A 283 -27.79 -7.19 2.11
CA GLY A 283 -26.52 -6.97 1.39
C GLY A 283 -26.61 -5.87 0.32
N ALA A 284 -27.79 -5.64 -0.28
CA ALA A 284 -28.03 -4.55 -1.22
C ALA A 284 -27.91 -3.14 -0.59
N VAL A 285 -28.30 -2.98 0.68
CA VAL A 285 -28.15 -1.70 1.40
C VAL A 285 -26.68 -1.41 1.63
N TRP A 286 -25.93 -2.42 2.07
CA TRP A 286 -24.48 -2.29 2.25
C TRP A 286 -23.76 -2.02 0.94
N ALA A 287 -24.11 -2.72 -0.14
CA ALA A 287 -23.51 -2.47 -1.45
C ALA A 287 -23.80 -1.05 -1.98
N ALA A 288 -25.00 -0.50 -1.74
CA ALA A 288 -25.31 0.89 -2.05
C ALA A 288 -24.56 1.89 -1.15
N VAL A 289 -24.43 1.57 0.14
CA VAL A 289 -23.60 2.34 1.09
C VAL A 289 -22.13 2.31 0.66
N PHE A 290 -21.63 1.22 0.08
CA PHE A 290 -20.24 1.14 -0.41
C PHE A 290 -20.01 1.85 -1.71
N LEU A 291 -20.95 1.75 -2.65
CA LEU A 291 -20.87 2.56 -3.85
C LEU A 291 -20.85 4.04 -3.45
N PHE A 292 -21.74 4.45 -2.53
CA PHE A 292 -21.78 5.81 -2.03
C PHE A 292 -20.50 6.21 -1.26
N LEU A 293 -20.05 5.41 -0.28
CA LEU A 293 -18.89 5.74 0.55
C LEU A 293 -17.60 5.72 -0.26
N SER A 294 -17.44 4.75 -1.17
CA SER A 294 -16.31 4.69 -2.09
C SER A 294 -16.35 5.90 -3.03
N THR A 295 -17.46 6.15 -3.74
CA THR A 295 -17.59 7.31 -4.63
C THR A 295 -17.40 8.63 -3.87
N PHE A 296 -17.92 8.76 -2.65
CA PHE A 296 -17.78 9.96 -1.82
C PHE A 296 -16.34 10.19 -1.34
N LEU A 297 -15.66 9.15 -0.87
CA LEU A 297 -14.24 9.25 -0.49
C LEU A 297 -13.35 9.49 -1.71
N PHE A 298 -13.65 8.85 -2.84
CA PHE A 298 -13.00 9.15 -4.12
C PHE A 298 -13.23 10.62 -4.53
N THR A 299 -14.45 11.16 -4.43
CA THR A 299 -14.72 12.55 -4.84
C THR A 299 -14.19 13.60 -3.88
N LEU A 300 -14.08 13.31 -2.58
CA LEU A 300 -13.48 14.23 -1.60
C LEU A 300 -11.95 14.33 -1.74
N VAL A 301 -11.30 13.30 -2.26
CA VAL A 301 -9.83 13.21 -2.40
C VAL A 301 -9.38 13.39 -3.86
N LEU A 302 -10.30 13.70 -4.77
CA LEU A 302 -10.01 14.12 -6.14
C LEU A 302 -9.91 15.66 -6.20
N PRO A 303 -8.78 16.32 -5.89
CA PRO A 303 -8.50 17.54 -6.60
C PRO A 303 -8.34 17.12 -8.07
N SER A 304 -9.21 17.62 -8.94
CA SER A 304 -8.90 17.64 -10.36
C SER A 304 -7.56 18.35 -10.47
N GLY A 305 -6.49 17.61 -10.81
CA GLY A 305 -5.19 18.18 -11.14
C GLY A 305 -5.33 19.00 -12.41
N SER A 306 -5.97 20.17 -12.31
CA SER A 306 -5.90 21.19 -13.33
C SER A 306 -4.47 21.68 -13.30
N LEU A 307 -3.81 21.64 -14.46
CA LEU A 307 -2.57 22.38 -14.66
C LEU A 307 -2.77 23.80 -14.11
N PRO A 308 -1.78 24.35 -13.40
CA PRO A 308 -1.91 25.67 -12.83
C PRO A 308 -2.28 26.66 -13.95
N VAL A 309 -3.32 27.46 -13.70
CA VAL A 309 -3.84 28.44 -14.67
C VAL A 309 -2.82 29.54 -14.95
N GLU A 310 -1.89 29.75 -14.00
CA GLU A 310 -0.79 30.70 -14.09
C GLU A 310 0.56 29.99 -13.92
N PRO A 311 1.61 30.44 -14.63
CA PRO A 311 2.94 29.84 -14.52
C PRO A 311 3.47 29.97 -13.09
N GLN A 312 3.68 28.82 -12.43
CA GLN A 312 4.25 28.77 -11.08
C GLN A 312 5.78 28.83 -11.12
N LYS A 313 6.38 29.50 -10.14
CA LYS A 313 7.84 29.60 -9.98
C LYS A 313 8.37 28.49 -9.08
N ILE A 314 9.39 27.78 -9.56
CA ILE A 314 10.13 26.75 -8.80
C ILE A 314 11.56 27.23 -8.61
N VAL A 315 12.01 27.24 -7.36
CA VAL A 315 13.34 27.71 -6.98
C VAL A 315 14.17 26.53 -6.49
N PHE A 316 15.36 26.34 -7.07
CA PHE A 316 16.32 25.32 -6.68
C PHE A 316 17.45 25.95 -5.87
N TYR A 317 17.86 25.27 -4.80
CA TYR A 317 19.13 25.55 -4.15
C TYR A 317 20.26 24.83 -4.89
N GLY A 318 21.16 25.60 -5.50
CA GLY A 318 22.18 25.09 -6.41
C GLY A 318 23.53 24.77 -5.77
N ASP A 319 23.80 25.27 -4.56
CA ASP A 319 25.07 25.07 -3.85
C ASP A 319 25.03 23.93 -2.85
N HIS A 320 26.23 23.53 -2.38
CA HIS A 320 26.43 22.60 -1.27
C HIS A 320 25.59 21.34 -1.40
N MET A 321 25.63 20.71 -2.58
CA MET A 321 24.94 19.47 -2.86
C MET A 321 25.90 18.36 -3.29
N VAL A 322 25.53 17.12 -2.99
CA VAL A 322 26.19 15.93 -3.56
C VAL A 322 25.54 15.60 -4.90
N GLY A 323 26.31 15.71 -5.97
CA GLY A 323 25.85 15.59 -7.35
C GLY A 323 26.24 16.81 -8.18
N THR A 324 25.65 16.94 -9.36
CA THR A 324 25.92 18.08 -10.25
C THR A 324 24.64 18.56 -10.94
N TRP A 325 24.67 19.80 -11.43
CA TRP A 325 23.64 20.34 -12.31
C TRP A 325 23.90 20.01 -13.78
N ASP A 326 24.78 19.06 -14.07
CA ASP A 326 25.09 18.69 -15.44
C ASP A 326 23.84 18.15 -16.14
N VAL A 327 23.75 18.44 -17.43
CA VAL A 327 22.76 17.82 -18.31
C VAL A 327 23.42 16.56 -18.90
N PRO A 328 22.85 15.37 -18.68
CA PRO A 328 23.38 14.13 -19.25
C PRO A 328 23.55 14.25 -20.78
N GLU A 329 24.61 13.65 -21.30
CA GLU A 329 24.84 13.61 -22.74
C GLU A 329 23.77 12.75 -23.42
N TYR A 330 23.28 13.20 -24.59
CA TYR A 330 22.27 12.45 -25.34
C TYR A 330 22.77 11.03 -25.66
N GLY A 331 22.00 10.02 -25.24
CA GLY A 331 22.33 8.61 -25.41
C GLY A 331 23.20 8.02 -24.30
N LYS A 332 23.66 8.82 -23.33
CA LYS A 332 24.37 8.38 -22.12
C LYS A 332 23.52 8.65 -20.89
N TYR A 333 22.47 7.86 -20.73
CA TYR A 333 21.55 7.91 -19.60
C TYR A 333 21.74 6.70 -18.67
N GLY A 334 21.11 6.73 -17.51
CA GLY A 334 21.16 5.63 -16.54
C GLY A 334 22.30 5.83 -15.54
N LYS A 335 23.07 4.78 -15.27
CA LYS A 335 24.09 4.76 -14.20
C LYS A 335 25.12 5.89 -14.31
N ASP A 336 25.53 6.22 -15.54
CA ASP A 336 26.52 7.27 -15.80
C ASP A 336 25.99 8.70 -15.57
N ALA A 337 24.68 8.85 -15.41
CA ALA A 337 23.98 10.12 -15.22
C ALA A 337 23.36 10.24 -13.80
N VAL A 338 23.65 9.30 -12.89
CA VAL A 338 23.15 9.34 -11.52
C VAL A 338 23.72 10.56 -10.80
N GLY A 339 22.87 11.29 -10.08
CA GLY A 339 23.24 12.52 -9.40
C GLY A 339 23.36 13.76 -10.30
N MET A 340 23.00 13.66 -11.58
CA MET A 340 22.90 14.81 -12.50
C MET A 340 21.48 15.38 -12.52
N PHE A 341 21.29 16.60 -12.02
CA PHE A 341 19.99 17.26 -11.86
C PHE A 341 19.68 18.30 -12.95
N GLY A 342 20.57 18.49 -13.93
CA GLY A 342 20.42 19.54 -14.96
C GLY A 342 19.18 19.42 -15.84
N LEU A 343 18.57 18.24 -15.94
CA LEU A 343 17.32 18.05 -16.70
C LEU A 343 16.07 18.51 -15.94
N TRP A 344 16.12 18.70 -14.62
CA TRP A 344 14.94 19.08 -13.84
C TRP A 344 14.36 20.44 -14.25
N PRO A 345 15.16 21.52 -14.32
CA PRO A 345 14.65 22.83 -14.75
C PRO A 345 14.15 22.80 -16.19
N VAL A 346 14.80 22.00 -17.06
CA VAL A 346 14.39 21.80 -18.46
C VAL A 346 13.00 21.19 -18.52
N THR A 347 12.79 20.05 -17.84
CA THR A 347 11.50 19.34 -17.84
C THR A 347 10.39 20.22 -17.28
N LEU A 348 10.61 20.88 -16.15
CA LEU A 348 9.61 21.76 -15.54
C LEU A 348 9.27 22.96 -16.42
N THR A 349 10.26 23.55 -17.09
CA THR A 349 10.02 24.65 -18.03
C THR A 349 9.21 24.21 -19.23
N THR A 350 9.47 23.01 -19.77
CA THR A 350 8.64 22.45 -20.85
C THR A 350 7.20 22.14 -20.42
N LEU A 351 6.96 21.97 -19.11
CA LEU A 351 5.62 21.79 -18.52
C LEU A 351 4.93 23.12 -18.17
N GLY A 352 5.57 24.27 -18.44
CA GLY A 352 5.00 25.60 -18.24
C GLY A 352 5.35 26.27 -16.91
N TYR A 353 6.25 25.69 -16.11
CA TYR A 353 6.77 26.32 -14.90
C TYR A 353 7.90 27.31 -15.23
N SER A 354 8.05 28.35 -14.42
CA SER A 354 9.29 29.15 -14.44
C SER A 354 10.25 28.58 -13.40
N THR A 355 11.54 28.53 -13.73
CA THR A 355 12.55 27.93 -12.85
C THR A 355 13.71 28.88 -12.60
N GLU A 356 14.24 28.82 -11.38
CA GLU A 356 15.41 29.60 -10.95
C GLU A 356 16.33 28.72 -10.11
N ILE A 357 17.65 28.83 -10.29
CA ILE A 357 18.66 28.18 -9.45
C ILE A 357 19.45 29.27 -8.71
N ILE A 358 19.47 29.17 -7.39
CA ILE A 358 20.25 30.05 -6.51
C ILE A 358 21.65 29.47 -6.34
N VAL A 359 22.69 30.28 -6.60
CA VAL A 359 24.09 29.87 -6.50
C VAL A 359 24.95 30.95 -5.82
N GLN A 360 26.02 30.60 -5.11
CA GLN A 360 26.90 31.57 -4.44
C GLN A 360 27.78 32.34 -5.43
N ASP A 361 28.25 31.68 -6.49
CA ASP A 361 29.11 32.25 -7.53
C ASP A 361 28.64 31.73 -8.90
N ARG A 362 27.96 32.60 -9.64
CA ARG A 362 27.40 32.25 -10.95
C ARG A 362 28.48 31.87 -11.96
N GLY A 363 29.63 32.54 -11.92
CA GLY A 363 30.73 32.28 -12.85
C GLY A 363 31.34 30.90 -12.63
N LYS A 364 31.60 30.56 -11.37
CA LYS A 364 32.08 29.23 -10.97
C LYS A 364 31.07 28.15 -11.34
N PHE A 365 29.79 28.35 -11.00
CA PHE A 365 28.71 27.40 -11.31
C PHE A 365 28.63 27.08 -12.80
N LEU A 366 28.57 28.11 -13.66
CA LEU A 366 28.49 27.92 -15.11
C LEU A 366 29.75 27.24 -15.67
N ASN A 367 30.93 27.55 -15.14
CA ASN A 367 32.17 26.91 -15.58
C ASN A 367 32.23 25.43 -15.21
N THR A 368 31.68 25.02 -14.07
CA THR A 368 31.63 23.61 -13.66
C THR A 368 30.55 22.83 -14.38
N THR A 369 29.37 23.41 -14.50
CA THR A 369 28.18 22.73 -15.03
C THR A 369 28.10 22.76 -16.55
N GLN A 370 28.57 23.85 -17.17
CA GLN A 370 28.49 24.09 -18.62
C GLN A 370 29.78 24.76 -19.15
N PRO A 371 30.93 24.08 -19.09
CA PRO A 371 32.19 24.65 -19.57
C PRO A 371 32.07 25.08 -21.04
N LEU A 372 32.43 26.35 -21.31
CA LEU A 372 32.19 27.04 -22.59
C LEU A 372 32.70 26.27 -23.82
N LEU A 373 33.79 25.52 -23.68
CA LEU A 373 34.42 24.73 -24.74
C LEU A 373 33.65 23.46 -25.11
N GLN A 374 32.79 22.94 -24.23
CA GLN A 374 31.94 21.76 -24.47
C GLN A 374 30.55 22.15 -24.99
N ASN A 375 30.22 23.43 -25.02
CA ASN A 375 28.90 23.92 -25.43
C ASN A 375 28.62 23.75 -26.93
N ILE A 376 29.65 23.53 -27.75
CA ILE A 376 29.51 23.30 -29.20
C ILE A 376 28.96 21.88 -29.49
N THR A 377 29.13 20.93 -28.56
CA THR A 377 28.64 19.54 -28.70
C THR A 377 27.42 19.22 -27.86
N ARG A 378 27.02 20.10 -26.93
CA ARG A 378 25.84 19.90 -26.09
C ARG A 378 24.60 20.44 -26.81
N TYR A 379 23.58 19.59 -26.95
CA TYR A 379 22.31 19.93 -27.60
C TYR A 379 21.41 20.84 -26.74
N LEU A 380 21.77 21.08 -25.47
CA LEU A 380 20.93 21.80 -24.52
C LEU A 380 21.77 22.67 -23.57
N ASN A 381 21.44 23.96 -23.50
CA ASN A 381 22.04 24.95 -22.59
C ASN A 381 21.06 25.23 -21.43
N LEU A 382 21.55 25.18 -20.18
CA LEU A 382 20.68 25.16 -18.99
C LEU A 382 20.05 26.55 -18.79
N THR A 383 20.81 27.60 -19.10
CA THR A 383 20.37 29.00 -19.00
C THR A 383 19.25 29.35 -19.98
N ASP A 384 18.97 28.50 -20.96
CA ASP A 384 17.84 28.70 -21.88
C ASP A 384 16.51 28.31 -21.22
N TYR A 385 16.56 27.55 -20.13
CA TYR A 385 15.39 27.02 -19.42
C TYR A 385 15.27 27.56 -17.99
N THR A 386 16.35 28.05 -17.38
CA THR A 386 16.34 28.47 -15.99
C THR A 386 17.14 29.74 -15.76
N ALA A 387 16.64 30.60 -14.88
CA ALA A 387 17.41 31.76 -14.41
C ALA A 387 18.44 31.30 -13.38
N ILE A 388 19.65 31.86 -13.42
CA ILE A 388 20.67 31.65 -12.39
C ILE A 388 20.80 32.93 -11.57
N GLN A 389 20.44 32.85 -10.30
CA GLN A 389 20.47 33.96 -9.37
C GLN A 389 21.65 33.81 -8.41
N GLU A 390 22.51 34.83 -8.38
CA GLU A 390 23.67 34.83 -7.49
C GLU A 390 23.27 35.34 -6.10
N SER A 391 23.45 34.51 -5.07
CA SER A 391 23.24 34.89 -3.68
C SER A 391 24.06 34.01 -2.74
N SER A 392 24.67 34.62 -1.73
CA SER A 392 25.47 33.89 -0.75
C SER A 392 24.63 33.16 0.31
N GLN A 393 23.36 33.52 0.47
CA GLN A 393 22.45 33.01 1.50
C GLN A 393 21.01 32.97 1.00
N VAL A 394 20.20 32.06 1.58
CA VAL A 394 18.76 32.05 1.34
C VAL A 394 18.10 33.27 2.03
N THR A 395 17.33 34.04 1.27
CA THR A 395 16.64 35.26 1.75
C THR A 395 15.16 35.22 1.41
N THR A 396 14.34 35.95 2.15
CA THR A 396 12.89 36.04 1.90
C THR A 396 12.57 36.52 0.50
N SER A 397 13.35 37.45 -0.06
CA SER A 397 13.17 37.96 -1.43
C SER A 397 13.42 36.91 -2.51
N LEU A 398 14.29 35.92 -2.25
CA LEU A 398 14.55 34.84 -3.22
C LEU A 398 13.36 33.87 -3.31
N LEU A 399 12.74 33.61 -2.15
CA LEU A 399 11.57 32.74 -2.05
C LEU A 399 10.26 33.48 -2.35
N GLN A 400 10.32 34.79 -2.58
CA GLN A 400 9.16 35.57 -2.95
C GLN A 400 8.60 35.07 -4.29
N ASP A 401 7.28 34.88 -4.33
CA ASP A 401 6.52 34.36 -5.47
C ASP A 401 6.87 32.91 -5.89
N ALA A 402 7.80 32.24 -5.17
CA ALA A 402 8.07 30.83 -5.36
C ALA A 402 6.88 30.00 -4.87
N SER A 403 6.45 29.04 -5.67
CA SER A 403 5.47 28.03 -5.27
C SER A 403 6.14 26.84 -4.58
N VAL A 404 7.35 26.47 -5.07
CA VAL A 404 8.14 25.37 -4.52
C VAL A 404 9.60 25.80 -4.38
N PHE A 405 10.19 25.54 -3.22
CA PHE A 405 11.63 25.58 -2.98
C PHE A 405 12.16 24.14 -2.93
N VAL A 406 13.24 23.86 -3.65
CA VAL A 406 13.80 22.51 -3.83
C VAL A 406 15.22 22.46 -3.29
N VAL A 407 15.47 21.48 -2.43
CA VAL A 407 16.79 21.19 -1.84
C VAL A 407 17.14 19.74 -2.16
N SER A 408 18.25 19.53 -2.87
CA SER A 408 18.69 18.19 -3.29
C SER A 408 20.06 17.88 -2.70
N ASN A 409 20.19 16.74 -2.00
CA ASN A 409 21.45 16.18 -1.51
C ASN A 409 22.34 17.18 -0.74
N LEU A 410 21.74 18.04 0.08
CA LEU A 410 22.43 19.10 0.83
C LEU A 410 23.55 18.53 1.70
N ASN A 411 24.80 18.97 1.52
CA ASN A 411 25.97 18.53 2.30
C ASN A 411 26.57 19.58 3.25
N VAL A 412 25.97 20.76 3.32
CA VAL A 412 26.29 21.79 4.32
C VAL A 412 24.99 22.30 4.91
N SER A 413 24.87 22.30 6.23
CA SER A 413 23.68 22.82 6.91
C SER A 413 23.45 24.29 6.58
N PHE A 414 22.18 24.63 6.36
CA PHE A 414 21.74 26.02 6.35
C PHE A 414 22.01 26.65 7.72
N THR A 415 22.35 27.93 7.74
CA THR A 415 22.44 28.68 8.99
C THR A 415 21.07 28.74 9.68
N ALA A 416 21.04 28.96 10.99
CA ALA A 416 19.79 29.09 11.74
C ALA A 416 18.85 30.18 11.18
N GLN A 417 19.42 31.26 10.62
CA GLN A 417 18.64 32.32 9.97
C GLN A 417 17.99 31.83 8.66
N GLU A 418 18.75 31.13 7.82
CA GLU A 418 18.22 30.56 6.56
C GLU A 418 17.14 29.51 6.84
N GLN A 419 17.35 28.63 7.83
CA GLN A 419 16.33 27.68 8.25
C GLN A 419 15.05 28.38 8.71
N SER A 420 15.17 29.47 9.50
CA SER A 420 14.00 30.26 9.91
C SER A 420 13.25 30.82 8.71
N ILE A 421 13.97 31.37 7.72
CA ILE A 421 13.40 31.93 6.48
C ILE A 421 12.68 30.85 5.67
N ILE A 422 13.30 29.68 5.49
CA ILE A 422 12.72 28.54 4.77
C ILE A 422 11.42 28.09 5.45
N TRP A 423 11.44 27.92 6.78
CA TRP A 423 10.26 27.48 7.52
C TRP A 423 9.20 28.57 7.70
N GLU A 424 9.55 29.85 7.64
CA GLU A 424 8.58 30.95 7.51
C GLU A 424 7.90 30.94 6.15
N TYR A 425 8.65 30.70 5.07
CA TYR A 425 8.11 30.52 3.72
C TYR A 425 7.13 29.34 3.66
N VAL A 426 7.49 28.19 4.21
CA VAL A 426 6.59 27.01 4.26
C VAL A 426 5.33 27.31 5.09
N ARG A 427 5.47 27.92 6.27
CA ARG A 427 4.33 28.34 7.11
C ARG A 427 3.45 29.38 6.42
N GLY A 428 4.01 30.18 5.51
CA GLY A 428 3.30 31.14 4.67
C GLY A 428 2.51 30.51 3.51
N GLY A 429 2.57 29.19 3.33
CA GLY A 429 1.89 28.45 2.25
C GLY A 429 2.79 28.04 1.09
N GLY A 430 4.10 28.34 1.17
CA GLY A 430 5.09 27.81 0.23
C GLY A 430 5.32 26.31 0.39
N SER A 431 5.72 25.62 -0.67
CA SER A 431 6.09 24.19 -0.60
C SER A 431 7.60 23.99 -0.57
N LEU A 432 8.07 23.03 0.21
CA LEU A 432 9.46 22.60 0.27
C LEU A 432 9.56 21.13 -0.21
N LEU A 433 10.39 20.88 -1.22
CA LEU A 433 10.76 19.54 -1.66
C LEU A 433 12.21 19.27 -1.25
N VAL A 434 12.42 18.23 -0.46
CA VAL A 434 13.76 17.79 -0.03
C VAL A 434 14.03 16.41 -0.62
N ILE A 435 15.19 16.27 -1.27
CA ILE A 435 15.67 15.01 -1.84
C ILE A 435 17.01 14.68 -1.20
N GLY A 436 17.20 13.40 -0.89
CA GLY A 436 18.40 12.87 -0.27
C GLY A 436 18.68 11.48 -0.81
N ASP A 437 19.91 11.04 -0.61
CA ASP A 437 20.41 9.76 -1.11
C ASP A 437 20.78 8.84 0.08
N HIS A 438 21.35 7.66 -0.17
CA HIS A 438 21.68 6.65 0.82
C HIS A 438 22.88 7.00 1.73
N THR A 439 22.93 6.36 2.90
CA THR A 439 24.15 6.17 3.75
C THR A 439 25.05 7.39 3.97
N ASN A 440 24.50 8.61 4.06
CA ASN A 440 25.28 9.83 4.28
C ASN A 440 26.41 10.06 3.24
N VAL A 441 26.21 9.61 1.99
CA VAL A 441 27.16 9.90 0.91
C VAL A 441 27.41 11.41 0.82
N GLY A 442 28.68 11.79 0.72
CA GLY A 442 29.11 13.18 0.69
C GLY A 442 28.74 14.03 1.91
N GLY A 443 28.35 13.43 3.04
CA GLY A 443 28.03 14.14 4.28
C GLY A 443 26.63 14.76 4.33
N MET A 444 25.72 14.35 3.45
CA MET A 444 24.42 15.01 3.29
C MET A 444 23.37 14.70 4.36
N GLN A 445 23.51 13.60 5.10
CA GLN A 445 22.44 13.12 5.99
C GLN A 445 22.15 14.10 7.13
N GLU A 446 23.20 14.60 7.80
CA GLU A 446 23.04 15.50 8.93
C GLU A 446 22.41 16.85 8.52
N PRO A 447 22.89 17.55 7.48
CA PRO A 447 22.24 18.77 6.97
C PRO A 447 20.78 18.58 6.58
N LEU A 448 20.44 17.48 5.90
CA LEU A 448 19.07 17.17 5.50
C LEU A 448 18.18 16.90 6.72
N ASN A 449 18.68 16.15 7.70
CA ASN A 449 17.96 15.84 8.94
C ASN A 449 17.76 17.07 9.83
N GLU A 450 18.75 17.96 9.87
CA GLU A 450 18.63 19.25 10.57
C GLU A 450 17.52 20.09 9.94
N LEU A 451 17.52 20.24 8.60
CA LEU A 451 16.49 20.97 7.87
C LEU A 451 15.09 20.42 8.14
N LEU A 452 14.93 19.08 8.15
CA LEU A 452 13.63 18.40 8.30
C LEU A 452 13.17 18.16 9.75
N THR A 453 14.00 18.52 10.74
CA THR A 453 13.67 18.34 12.16
C THR A 453 12.29 18.92 12.56
N PRO A 454 11.88 20.12 12.10
CA PRO A 454 10.59 20.72 12.50
C PRO A 454 9.34 19.92 12.11
N VAL A 455 9.44 19.06 11.09
CA VAL A 455 8.33 18.23 10.61
C VAL A 455 8.45 16.77 11.00
N GLY A 456 9.54 16.38 11.66
CA GLY A 456 9.70 15.02 12.18
C GLY A 456 9.99 13.97 11.09
N ILE A 457 10.55 14.36 9.95
CA ILE A 457 11.05 13.46 8.90
C ILE A 457 12.57 13.34 9.07
N ARG A 458 13.10 12.13 8.98
CA ARG A 458 14.54 11.86 9.13
C ARG A 458 15.01 10.79 8.15
N TYR A 459 16.06 11.07 7.39
CA TYR A 459 16.83 10.09 6.63
C TYR A 459 17.57 9.15 7.57
N ARG A 460 17.40 7.85 7.35
CA ARG A 460 18.15 6.79 8.02
C ARG A 460 19.53 6.63 7.40
N PHE A 461 20.44 6.01 8.17
CA PHE A 461 21.79 5.67 7.70
C PHE A 461 21.74 4.28 7.08
N ASP A 462 21.06 4.19 5.95
CA ASP A 462 20.78 2.93 5.26
C ASP A 462 20.73 3.11 3.74
N ALA A 463 20.59 1.98 3.05
CA ALA A 463 20.18 1.89 1.67
C ALA A 463 18.88 1.07 1.60
N ALA A 464 17.80 1.70 1.13
CA ALA A 464 16.56 1.02 0.84
C ALA A 464 16.71 0.24 -0.48
N LEU A 465 16.60 -1.08 -0.40
CA LEU A 465 16.87 -2.01 -1.50
C LEU A 465 15.64 -2.91 -1.73
N PRO A 466 15.09 -2.94 -2.96
CA PRO A 466 14.04 -3.88 -3.29
C PRO A 466 14.58 -5.31 -3.24
N LEU A 467 13.75 -6.27 -2.82
CA LEU A 467 14.13 -7.70 -2.75
C LEU A 467 14.10 -8.41 -4.11
N ASP A 468 13.65 -7.73 -5.17
CA ASP A 468 13.76 -8.22 -6.54
C ASP A 468 15.24 -8.28 -6.97
N GLU A 469 15.68 -9.43 -7.47
CA GLU A 469 17.05 -9.68 -7.99
C GLU A 469 17.52 -8.63 -9.01
N LYS A 470 16.60 -7.94 -9.69
CA LYS A 470 16.89 -6.90 -10.69
C LYS A 470 16.90 -5.48 -10.11
N PHE A 471 16.82 -5.36 -8.79
CA PHE A 471 16.70 -4.10 -8.06
C PHE A 471 15.55 -3.22 -8.55
N LYS A 472 14.40 -3.83 -8.86
CA LYS A 472 13.25 -3.12 -9.40
C LYS A 472 12.26 -2.77 -8.31
N TRP A 473 11.93 -1.50 -8.22
CA TRP A 473 10.89 -1.00 -7.32
C TRP A 473 9.47 -1.35 -7.75
N LEU A 474 9.26 -1.76 -9.01
CA LEU A 474 7.94 -1.94 -9.62
C LEU A 474 7.03 -2.92 -8.85
N SER A 475 7.60 -3.99 -8.29
CA SER A 475 6.84 -5.01 -7.57
C SER A 475 6.70 -4.75 -6.07
N CYS A 476 7.53 -3.87 -5.53
CA CYS A 476 7.70 -3.67 -4.10
C CYS A 476 7.41 -2.20 -3.71
N THR A 477 6.67 -1.47 -4.54
CA THR A 477 6.28 -0.07 -4.27
C THR A 477 4.78 0.02 -4.06
N GLN A 478 4.41 0.63 -2.94
CA GLN A 478 3.05 0.95 -2.60
C GLN A 478 2.86 2.47 -2.60
N LEU A 479 1.94 2.93 -3.45
CA LEU A 479 1.48 4.32 -3.47
C LEU A 479 0.31 4.46 -2.51
N LEU A 480 0.49 5.23 -1.45
CA LEU A 480 -0.64 5.68 -0.64
C LEU A 480 -1.46 6.70 -1.43
N HIS A 481 -2.74 6.79 -1.08
CA HIS A 481 -3.66 7.67 -1.79
C HIS A 481 -3.33 9.12 -1.41
N HIS A 482 -2.65 9.83 -2.31
CA HIS A 482 -2.23 11.21 -2.12
C HIS A 482 -2.35 11.99 -3.44
N PRO A 483 -2.67 13.29 -3.41
CA PRO A 483 -2.78 14.09 -4.64
C PRO A 483 -1.53 14.05 -5.53
N ILE A 484 -0.33 13.97 -4.95
CA ILE A 484 0.92 13.96 -5.73
C ILE A 484 1.17 12.65 -6.48
N THR A 485 0.51 11.55 -6.08
CA THR A 485 0.65 10.23 -6.72
C THR A 485 -0.50 9.94 -7.69
N MET A 486 -1.54 10.76 -7.71
CA MET A 486 -2.78 10.51 -8.46
C MET A 486 -2.60 10.51 -9.98
N SER A 487 -1.68 11.33 -10.49
CA SER A 487 -1.44 11.47 -11.94
C SER A 487 -0.48 10.42 -12.49
N LEU A 488 0.13 9.58 -11.65
CA LEU A 488 1.01 8.51 -12.09
C LEU A 488 0.17 7.44 -12.80
N LEU A 489 0.43 7.19 -14.08
CA LEU A 489 -0.32 6.21 -14.87
C LEU A 489 0.25 4.81 -14.71
N ASN A 490 1.54 4.72 -14.42
CA ASN A 490 2.25 3.50 -14.05
C ASN A 490 3.26 3.76 -12.92
N LEU A 491 3.65 2.70 -12.21
CA LEU A 491 4.72 2.77 -11.21
C LEU A 491 6.10 2.97 -11.84
N ASP A 492 6.26 2.56 -13.11
CA ASP A 492 7.48 2.76 -13.86
C ASP A 492 7.81 4.25 -14.07
N GLU A 493 6.86 5.19 -13.92
CA GLU A 493 7.12 6.63 -14.01
C GLU A 493 8.01 7.16 -12.87
N LEU A 494 8.08 6.47 -11.73
CA LEU A 494 8.80 6.96 -10.55
C LEU A 494 10.33 6.93 -10.72
N GLN A 495 10.87 6.02 -11.54
CA GLN A 495 12.28 5.92 -11.96
C GLN A 495 13.35 6.24 -10.87
N TYR A 496 13.12 5.92 -9.60
CA TYR A 496 14.12 6.11 -8.54
C TYR A 496 14.99 4.85 -8.37
N GLY A 497 16.24 5.07 -7.98
CA GLY A 497 17.24 4.04 -7.72
C GLY A 497 17.30 3.66 -6.24
N VAL A 498 18.52 3.48 -5.73
CA VAL A 498 18.77 3.26 -4.30
C VAL A 498 18.81 4.62 -3.61
N GLY A 499 18.19 4.72 -2.43
CA GLY A 499 18.23 5.91 -1.56
C GLY A 499 18.06 5.50 -0.11
N ALA A 500 18.15 6.44 0.84
CA ALA A 500 17.88 6.14 2.24
C ALA A 500 16.37 6.00 2.49
N SER A 501 16.00 5.16 3.45
CA SER A 501 14.63 5.15 3.95
C SER A 501 14.41 6.22 5.02
N LEU A 502 13.14 6.53 5.31
CA LEU A 502 12.74 7.62 6.20
C LEU A 502 12.13 7.11 7.50
N ASP A 503 12.60 7.66 8.63
CA ASP A 503 11.91 7.61 9.90
C ASP A 503 10.93 8.78 9.99
N LEU A 504 9.73 8.52 10.53
CA LEU A 504 8.66 9.51 10.67
C LEU A 504 8.25 9.68 12.14
N SER A 505 7.98 10.92 12.52
CA SER A 505 7.47 11.32 13.84
C SER A 505 6.53 12.51 13.71
N SER A 506 5.87 12.90 14.80
CA SER A 506 4.97 14.06 14.85
C SER A 506 3.80 13.95 13.85
N SER A 507 3.59 14.96 13.00
CA SER A 507 2.52 14.97 11.99
C SER A 507 2.95 14.41 10.63
N ALA A 508 4.21 13.99 10.46
CA ALA A 508 4.69 13.43 9.21
C ALA A 508 3.95 12.14 8.84
N PHE A 509 3.77 11.94 7.53
CA PHE A 509 3.06 10.80 6.97
C PHE A 509 3.76 10.23 5.74
N PRO A 510 3.71 8.89 5.55
CA PRO A 510 4.21 8.28 4.32
C PRO A 510 3.32 8.65 3.13
N ILE A 511 3.93 8.66 1.94
CA ILE A 511 3.25 8.82 0.64
C ILE A 511 3.62 7.66 -0.28
N ILE A 512 4.91 7.30 -0.31
CA ILE A 512 5.41 6.13 -1.06
C ILE A 512 6.14 5.22 -0.09
N ILE A 513 5.78 3.94 -0.11
CA ILE A 513 6.34 2.90 0.74
C ILE A 513 7.01 1.85 -0.14
N GLY A 514 8.21 1.44 0.22
CA GLY A 514 8.80 0.20 -0.27
C GLY A 514 8.22 -0.95 0.54
N SER A 515 7.31 -1.75 -0.02
CA SER A 515 6.76 -2.96 0.61
C SER A 515 7.58 -4.17 0.21
N SER A 516 8.01 -5.02 1.15
CA SER A 516 8.92 -6.15 0.86
C SER A 516 10.31 -5.68 0.39
N VAL A 517 10.93 -4.78 1.15
CA VAL A 517 12.27 -4.24 0.86
C VAL A 517 13.19 -4.40 2.06
N LEU A 518 14.49 -4.31 1.81
CA LEU A 518 15.56 -4.30 2.81
C LEU A 518 15.99 -2.86 3.08
N SER A 519 16.17 -2.51 4.36
CA SER A 519 16.89 -1.32 4.82
C SER A 519 18.28 -1.78 5.25
N ASP A 520 19.20 -1.85 4.27
CA ASP A 520 20.59 -2.31 4.46
C ASP A 520 21.35 -1.26 5.25
N GLU A 521 21.82 -1.61 6.46
CA GLU A 521 22.42 -0.64 7.37
C GLU A 521 23.76 -0.15 6.79
N GLY A 522 23.94 1.18 6.74
CA GLY A 522 25.17 1.75 6.23
C GLY A 522 26.38 1.33 7.07
N ASN A 523 27.53 1.20 6.43
CA ASN A 523 28.79 0.91 7.10
C ASN A 523 29.75 2.10 7.00
N ARG A 524 30.02 2.75 8.14
CA ARG A 524 30.93 3.91 8.21
C ARG A 524 32.38 3.58 7.83
N SER A 525 32.79 2.31 7.86
CA SER A 525 34.12 1.92 7.37
C SER A 525 34.21 1.84 5.85
N ASN A 526 33.07 1.82 5.14
CA ASN A 526 32.99 1.61 3.69
C ASN A 526 33.02 2.93 2.90
N ALA A 527 33.89 3.87 3.27
CA ALA A 527 33.95 5.19 2.65
C ALA A 527 34.17 5.16 1.13
N ASP A 528 34.89 4.17 0.62
CA ASP A 528 35.20 4.01 -0.82
C ASP A 528 33.98 3.61 -1.67
N ILE A 529 32.93 3.08 -1.05
CA ILE A 529 31.67 2.69 -1.70
C ILE A 529 30.48 3.44 -1.10
N ALA A 530 30.68 4.73 -0.80
CA ALA A 530 29.63 5.62 -0.29
C ALA A 530 28.98 5.16 1.04
N TYR A 531 29.72 4.43 1.87
CA TYR A 531 29.24 3.87 3.15
C TYR A 531 28.10 2.86 3.03
N LEU A 532 27.95 2.24 1.85
CA LEU A 532 26.99 1.15 1.63
C LEU A 532 27.26 -0.03 2.56
N GLY A 533 26.20 -0.77 2.91
CA GLY A 533 26.27 -2.00 3.66
C GLY A 533 26.77 -3.16 2.80
N ASP A 534 26.32 -4.37 3.11
CA ASP A 534 26.71 -5.58 2.37
C ASP A 534 25.66 -6.04 1.35
N TYR A 535 24.54 -5.33 1.23
CA TYR A 535 23.39 -5.66 0.39
C TYR A 535 22.73 -7.01 0.76
N GLU A 536 23.07 -7.58 1.91
CA GLU A 536 22.48 -8.79 2.45
C GLU A 536 21.65 -8.44 3.67
N TYR A 537 20.62 -9.25 3.94
CA TYR A 537 19.83 -9.03 5.14
C TYR A 537 20.58 -9.53 6.38
N ASN A 538 20.95 -8.58 7.23
CA ASN A 538 21.49 -8.83 8.56
C ASN A 538 20.37 -8.77 9.60
N LYS A 539 20.39 -9.73 10.53
CA LYS A 539 19.39 -9.77 11.62
C LYS A 539 19.43 -8.48 12.42
N GLY A 540 18.27 -7.83 12.53
CA GLY A 540 18.12 -6.55 13.21
C GLY A 540 17.89 -5.39 12.27
N GLU A 541 18.28 -5.53 10.99
CA GLU A 541 17.89 -4.60 9.94
C GLU A 541 16.39 -4.65 9.70
N GLN A 542 15.86 -3.53 9.21
CA GLN A 542 14.46 -3.42 8.88
C GLN A 542 14.18 -4.16 7.57
N LEU A 543 13.28 -5.15 7.65
CA LEU A 543 12.86 -5.95 6.50
C LEU A 543 11.34 -5.84 6.32
N GLY A 544 10.90 -5.52 5.11
CA GLY A 544 9.49 -5.32 4.77
C GLY A 544 9.22 -3.89 4.37
N ASP A 545 8.33 -3.22 5.09
CA ASP A 545 7.83 -1.92 4.73
C ASP A 545 8.77 -0.81 5.21
N VAL A 546 9.25 0.03 4.29
CA VAL A 546 10.07 1.23 4.59
C VAL A 546 9.46 2.46 3.92
N VAL A 547 9.63 3.63 4.50
CA VAL A 547 9.12 4.89 3.90
C VAL A 547 10.17 5.42 2.93
N LEU A 548 9.75 5.70 1.70
CA LEU A 548 10.60 6.24 0.63
C LEU A 548 10.31 7.71 0.35
N VAL A 549 9.04 8.10 0.48
CA VAL A 549 8.60 9.50 0.35
C VAL A 549 7.59 9.80 1.45
N ALA A 550 7.72 10.97 2.07
CA ALA A 550 6.86 11.44 3.14
C ALA A 550 6.41 12.90 2.92
N GLY A 551 5.30 13.28 3.54
CA GLY A 551 4.80 14.64 3.66
C GLY A 551 4.56 15.00 5.14
N ALA A 552 4.24 16.26 5.42
CA ALA A 552 3.97 16.74 6.77
C ALA A 552 2.99 17.92 6.80
#